data_AF-I6ASW8-F1
#
_entry.id   AF-I6ASW8-F1
#
_cell.length_a   1.000
_cell.length_b   1.000
_cell.length_c   1.000
_cell.angle_alpha   90.00
_cell.angle_beta   90.00
_cell.angle_gamma   90.00
#
_symmetry.space_group_name_H-M   'P 1'
#
loop_
_entity.id
_entity.type
_entity.pdbx_description
1 polymer ?
#
loop_
_entity_poly.entity_id
_entity_poly.type
_entity_poly.pdbx_seq_one_letter_code
_entity_poly.pdbx_strand_id
1 'polypeptide(L)'
;MTIPPARRRLLASVIALPFLLFCAALLPAARADATPPDTIPPFTLSKGRDVTRLYAQLCANCHGEDLRGNKTDSLLDDHWKYVDGSDDAAIAAVIRDGLPRSGMPGFAATLNEAEVLGLVVLIRETARRSVDPVPQRASALPEGVQHSERHAWRFESVAEGRDVPWGIAFLPDGRLLFTERTGKLYQLPPGATAATASPVEITGIPRVWVRDEGGLMAVVPHPDYAHNGWIYLTLSDPGDNDTGMTKIVRGRIRDGRWTDEEPVFAAPRSSYTDRSVNFGSRIVFEGDYLFFTVGEHGATGQAQDLALPNGKVHRTWHDGRVPPDNPFVHTPGAYPSIWSYGHRNPQGLARNPADGGLWSTEHGPRGGDELNYVRRGANYGWPVITYGVNYDGTPVSPLTAKEGMEQPVKYWTPSIAVSPIHFYTGDAFPKWKGNLFLGSLAQQELHRYEIRGDKIVHEELVFKNLGRIRDIATGPAGELYISLELPRVPGRIVRLLPAD
;
A
#
# COMPACT_ATOMS: atom_id res chain seq x y z
N MET A 1 -11.52 -87.76 -30.80
CA MET A 1 -11.15 -87.79 -32.23
C MET A 1 -10.98 -86.33 -32.63
N THR A 2 -9.83 -85.76 -32.96
CA THR A 2 -8.54 -86.22 -33.54
C THR A 2 -7.47 -85.19 -33.14
N ILE A 3 -6.24 -85.66 -32.92
CA ILE A 3 -4.99 -84.90 -32.70
C ILE A 3 -4.11 -85.17 -33.96
N PRO A 4 -2.91 -84.60 -34.23
CA PRO A 4 -2.25 -83.25 -34.20
C PRO A 4 -1.69 -82.93 -35.65
N PRO A 5 -0.49 -82.35 -35.98
CA PRO A 5 0.58 -81.65 -35.22
C PRO A 5 1.32 -80.44 -35.88
N ALA A 6 2.29 -79.91 -35.11
CA ALA A 6 3.66 -79.50 -35.50
C ALA A 6 3.86 -78.19 -36.29
N ARG A 7 4.98 -77.44 -36.20
CA ARG A 7 6.19 -77.37 -35.34
C ARG A 7 7.01 -76.17 -35.86
N ARG A 8 7.77 -75.50 -34.94
CA ARG A 8 9.15 -74.93 -35.10
C ARG A 8 9.31 -73.72 -36.07
N ARG A 9 10.18 -72.71 -35.90
CA ARG A 9 11.39 -72.36 -35.09
C ARG A 9 11.54 -70.82 -35.24
N LEU A 10 11.76 -70.03 -34.17
CA LEU A 10 13.02 -69.46 -33.67
C LEU A 10 13.82 -68.52 -34.60
N LEU A 11 14.06 -67.31 -34.06
CA LEU A 11 15.17 -66.34 -34.24
C LEU A 11 15.13 -65.31 -35.39
N ALA A 12 15.03 -64.03 -35.00
CA ALA A 12 16.08 -63.00 -35.10
C ALA A 12 15.60 -61.61 -35.59
N SER A 13 15.93 -60.62 -34.76
CA SER A 13 16.42 -59.27 -35.11
C SER A 13 15.45 -58.16 -35.57
N VAL A 14 15.40 -57.15 -34.70
CA VAL A 14 15.60 -55.71 -34.95
C VAL A 14 14.85 -55.11 -36.14
N ILE A 15 13.74 -54.42 -35.85
CA ILE A 15 13.33 -53.21 -36.57
C ILE A 15 12.80 -52.19 -35.55
N ALA A 16 13.45 -51.04 -35.53
CA ALA A 16 13.12 -49.84 -34.78
C ALA A 16 11.84 -49.18 -35.31
N LEU A 17 11.07 -48.51 -34.43
CA LEU A 17 10.22 -47.35 -34.73
C LEU A 17 9.75 -46.71 -33.40
N PRO A 18 9.29 -45.45 -33.36
CA PRO A 18 10.07 -44.32 -32.87
C PRO A 18 9.61 -43.78 -31.52
N PHE A 19 10.54 -43.09 -30.85
CA PHE A 19 10.34 -42.20 -29.71
C PHE A 19 9.24 -41.17 -30.00
N LEU A 20 8.13 -41.24 -29.27
CA LEU A 20 7.22 -40.10 -29.08
C LEU A 20 7.77 -39.27 -27.91
N LEU A 21 8.52 -38.22 -28.27
CA LEU A 21 8.91 -37.16 -27.36
C LEU A 21 7.65 -36.43 -26.86
N PHE A 22 7.41 -36.57 -25.55
CA PHE A 22 6.57 -35.65 -24.79
C PHE A 22 7.36 -34.34 -24.67
N CYS A 23 7.02 -33.33 -25.47
CA CYS A 23 7.53 -31.97 -25.28
C CYS A 23 6.91 -31.38 -24.01
N ALA A 24 7.53 -31.66 -22.86
CA ALA A 24 7.44 -30.79 -21.70
C ALA A 24 8.25 -29.52 -22.01
N ALA A 25 7.58 -28.48 -22.48
CA ALA A 25 8.16 -27.15 -22.55
C ALA A 25 8.37 -26.63 -21.11
N LEU A 26 9.52 -26.97 -20.54
CA LEU A 26 10.09 -26.27 -19.40
C LEU A 26 10.40 -24.84 -19.86
N LEU A 27 9.48 -23.92 -19.61
CA LEU A 27 9.80 -22.50 -19.62
C LEU A 27 10.80 -22.25 -18.48
N PRO A 28 12.01 -21.74 -18.75
CA PRO A 28 12.90 -21.35 -17.67
C PRO A 28 12.24 -20.16 -16.97
N ALA A 29 12.02 -20.29 -15.66
CA ALA A 29 11.82 -19.13 -14.81
C ALA A 29 13.05 -18.24 -15.02
N ALA A 30 12.88 -17.12 -15.72
CA ALA A 30 13.91 -16.13 -15.87
C ALA A 30 14.24 -15.61 -14.46
N ARG A 31 15.33 -16.11 -13.87
CA ARG A 31 16.00 -15.43 -12.78
C ARG A 31 16.51 -14.12 -13.34
N ALA A 32 15.76 -13.04 -13.10
CA ALA A 32 16.30 -11.71 -13.20
C ALA A 32 17.28 -11.52 -12.05
N ASP A 33 18.51 -12.02 -12.23
CA ASP A 33 19.66 -11.56 -11.46
C ASP A 33 20.00 -10.15 -11.97
N ALA A 34 19.17 -9.17 -11.59
CA ALA A 34 19.46 -7.77 -11.82
C ALA A 34 20.61 -7.38 -10.89
N THR A 35 21.82 -7.27 -11.45
CA THR A 35 22.92 -6.55 -10.80
C THR A 35 22.45 -5.12 -10.54
N PRO A 36 22.46 -4.63 -9.29
CA PRO A 36 22.12 -3.23 -9.01
C PRO A 36 23.11 -2.33 -9.77
N PRO A 37 22.65 -1.22 -10.37
CA PRO A 37 23.57 -0.31 -11.04
C PRO A 37 24.60 0.22 -10.05
N ASP A 38 25.87 0.20 -10.46
CA ASP A 38 26.96 0.88 -9.76
C ASP A 38 26.64 2.38 -9.72
N THR A 39 26.19 2.85 -8.56
CA THR A 39 25.80 4.24 -8.26
C THR A 39 24.70 4.80 -9.16
N ILE A 40 23.49 4.96 -8.58
CA ILE A 40 22.44 5.76 -9.20
C ILE A 40 22.97 7.21 -9.27
N PRO A 41 23.13 7.82 -10.46
CA PRO A 41 23.62 9.18 -10.57
C PRO A 41 22.71 10.12 -9.76
N PRO A 42 23.27 11.18 -9.14
CA PRO A 42 22.49 12.09 -8.30
C PRO A 42 21.30 12.64 -9.08
N PHE A 43 20.10 12.20 -8.71
CA PHE A 43 18.86 12.71 -9.27
C PHE A 43 18.67 14.15 -8.83
N THR A 44 18.56 15.07 -9.78
CA THR A 44 18.27 16.47 -9.48
C THR A 44 16.76 16.63 -9.44
N LEU A 45 16.21 16.98 -8.28
CA LEU A 45 14.79 17.31 -8.15
C LEU A 45 14.42 18.43 -9.12
N SER A 46 13.23 18.33 -9.72
CA SER A 46 12.78 19.33 -10.69
C SER A 46 12.61 20.70 -10.04
N LYS A 47 13.17 21.74 -10.65
CA LYS A 47 12.88 23.14 -10.32
C LYS A 47 11.81 23.66 -11.28
N GLY A 48 10.58 23.17 -11.15
CA GLY A 48 9.44 23.71 -11.90
C GLY A 48 8.75 24.84 -11.13
N ARG A 49 8.01 25.70 -11.85
CA ARG A 49 7.14 26.71 -11.23
C ARG A 49 5.87 26.07 -10.67
N ASP A 50 5.18 26.79 -9.80
CA ASP A 50 3.84 26.41 -9.30
C ASP A 50 2.86 26.26 -10.47
N VAL A 51 2.35 25.05 -10.65
CA VAL A 51 1.46 24.69 -11.78
C VAL A 51 0.10 25.38 -11.70
N THR A 52 -0.38 25.74 -10.51
CA THR A 52 -1.62 26.49 -10.33
C THR A 52 -1.47 27.90 -10.91
N ARG A 53 -0.33 28.54 -10.63
CA ARG A 53 0.01 29.84 -11.18
C ARG A 53 0.23 29.78 -12.69
N LEU A 54 0.88 28.73 -13.18
CA LEU A 54 1.07 28.54 -14.62
C LEU A 54 -0.27 28.39 -15.35
N TYR A 55 -1.19 27.58 -14.80
CA TYR A 55 -2.54 27.44 -15.35
C TYR A 55 -3.26 28.78 -15.45
N ALA A 56 -3.24 29.57 -14.37
CA ALA A 56 -3.86 30.90 -14.34
C ALA A 56 -3.29 31.83 -15.43
N GLN A 57 -1.98 31.76 -15.70
CA GLN A 57 -1.30 32.61 -16.67
C GLN A 57 -1.51 32.18 -18.12
N LEU A 58 -1.51 30.87 -18.38
CA LEU A 58 -1.41 30.34 -19.75
C LEU A 58 -2.73 29.75 -20.27
N CYS A 59 -3.58 29.25 -19.38
CA CYS A 59 -4.72 28.40 -19.75
C CYS A 59 -6.07 29.01 -19.37
N ALA A 60 -6.16 29.70 -18.23
CA ALA A 60 -7.43 30.15 -17.64
C ALA A 60 -8.25 31.12 -18.51
N ASN A 61 -7.61 31.91 -19.37
CA ASN A 61 -8.32 32.80 -20.30
C ASN A 61 -9.20 32.04 -21.32
N CYS A 62 -8.85 30.79 -21.63
CA CYS A 62 -9.64 29.93 -22.52
C CYS A 62 -10.52 28.95 -21.73
N HIS A 63 -9.95 28.31 -20.71
CA HIS A 63 -10.58 27.21 -19.98
C HIS A 63 -11.27 27.62 -18.66
N GLY A 64 -11.29 28.91 -18.33
CA GLY A 64 -11.83 29.41 -17.06
C GLY A 64 -10.87 29.23 -15.89
N GLU A 65 -11.00 30.03 -14.83
CA GLU A 65 -10.14 29.90 -13.63
C GLU A 65 -10.39 28.58 -12.89
N ASP A 66 -11.58 28.02 -13.02
CA ASP A 66 -12.04 26.78 -12.37
C ASP A 66 -12.08 25.58 -13.30
N LEU A 67 -11.48 25.69 -14.50
CA LEU A 67 -11.38 24.65 -15.53
C LEU A 67 -12.73 24.24 -16.18
N ARG A 68 -13.84 24.92 -15.85
CA ARG A 68 -15.18 24.60 -16.38
C ARG A 68 -15.46 25.14 -17.79
N GLY A 69 -14.46 25.74 -18.43
CA GLY A 69 -14.59 26.37 -19.73
C GLY A 69 -14.94 27.86 -19.62
N ASN A 70 -14.50 28.62 -20.62
CA ASN A 70 -14.84 30.04 -20.80
C ASN A 70 -15.08 30.32 -22.28
N LYS A 71 -14.00 30.37 -23.07
CA LYS A 71 -14.04 30.56 -24.53
C LYS A 71 -14.04 29.23 -25.29
N THR A 72 -13.77 28.14 -24.59
CA THR A 72 -13.75 26.76 -25.10
C THR A 72 -14.33 25.81 -24.04
N ASP A 73 -14.50 24.55 -24.42
CA ASP A 73 -15.06 23.47 -23.60
C ASP A 73 -14.32 23.26 -22.26
N SER A 74 -15.05 22.68 -21.31
CA SER A 74 -14.59 22.27 -19.97
C SER A 74 -13.43 21.26 -20.08
N LEU A 75 -12.45 21.40 -19.19
CA LEU A 75 -11.37 20.41 -19.00
C LEU A 75 -11.74 19.35 -17.95
N LEU A 76 -12.92 19.45 -17.34
CA LEU A 76 -13.35 18.56 -16.26
C LEU A 76 -14.23 17.41 -16.76
N ASP A 77 -14.68 17.50 -18.01
CA ASP A 77 -15.60 16.53 -18.60
C ASP A 77 -14.82 15.28 -19.06
N ASP A 78 -15.51 14.14 -19.12
CA ASP A 78 -14.95 12.87 -19.61
C ASP A 78 -14.92 12.80 -21.14
N HIS A 79 -15.59 13.72 -21.82
CA HIS A 79 -15.64 13.83 -23.28
C HIS A 79 -14.61 14.82 -23.82
N TRP A 80 -13.46 14.31 -24.25
CA TRP A 80 -12.40 15.12 -24.88
C TRP A 80 -12.52 15.09 -26.39
N LYS A 81 -12.87 16.24 -26.99
CA LYS A 81 -13.22 16.37 -28.41
C LYS A 81 -12.09 16.02 -29.40
N TYR A 82 -10.82 16.13 -28.98
CA TYR A 82 -9.65 16.06 -29.88
C TYR A 82 -8.63 14.99 -29.51
N VAL A 83 -8.84 14.24 -28.43
CA VAL A 83 -7.99 13.13 -28.01
C VAL A 83 -8.89 11.96 -27.64
N ASP A 84 -8.87 10.93 -28.48
CA ASP A 84 -9.52 9.64 -28.22
C ASP A 84 -8.76 8.92 -27.10
N GLY A 85 -9.37 8.78 -25.94
CA GLY A 85 -8.70 8.20 -24.76
C GLY A 85 -7.98 9.26 -23.95
N SER A 86 -8.65 9.72 -22.90
CA SER A 86 -8.15 10.70 -21.93
C SER A 86 -7.13 10.07 -20.99
N ASP A 87 -6.01 9.55 -21.50
CA ASP A 87 -4.87 9.19 -20.65
C ASP A 87 -3.97 10.42 -20.40
N ASP A 88 -3.16 10.36 -19.36
CA ASP A 88 -2.34 11.50 -18.92
C ASP A 88 -1.30 11.91 -19.97
N ALA A 89 -0.83 10.96 -20.80
CA ALA A 89 0.15 11.21 -21.86
C ALA A 89 -0.48 11.98 -23.03
N ALA A 90 -1.73 11.68 -23.39
CA ALA A 90 -2.49 12.39 -24.40
C ALA A 90 -2.74 13.85 -23.99
N ILE A 91 -3.14 14.08 -22.73
CA ILE A 91 -3.33 15.45 -22.20
C ILE A 91 -2.00 16.21 -22.21
N ALA A 92 -0.90 15.56 -21.77
CA ALA A 92 0.43 16.16 -21.80
C ALA A 92 0.86 16.54 -23.23
N ALA A 93 0.61 15.67 -24.22
CA ALA A 93 0.90 15.95 -25.62
C ALA A 93 0.10 17.14 -26.16
N VAL A 94 -1.19 17.23 -25.83
CA VAL A 94 -2.03 18.38 -26.23
C VAL A 94 -1.52 19.69 -25.62
N ILE A 95 -1.09 19.68 -24.35
CA ILE A 95 -0.50 20.87 -23.72
C ILE A 95 0.81 21.26 -24.42
N ARG A 96 1.67 20.28 -24.72
CA ARG A 96 2.98 20.53 -25.33
C ARG A 96 2.85 21.03 -26.77
N ASP A 97 2.09 20.31 -27.58
CA ASP A 97 2.07 20.44 -29.03
C ASP A 97 0.94 21.39 -29.52
N GLY A 98 -0.08 21.60 -28.68
CA GLY A 98 -1.25 22.42 -28.99
C GLY A 98 -2.21 21.73 -29.96
N LEU A 99 -3.29 22.45 -30.31
CA LEU A 99 -4.26 22.04 -31.33
C LEU A 99 -4.43 23.19 -32.33
N PRO A 100 -3.53 23.32 -33.33
CA PRO A 100 -3.49 24.49 -34.22
C PRO A 100 -4.80 24.72 -34.99
N ARG A 101 -5.48 23.63 -35.39
CA ARG A 101 -6.79 23.71 -36.09
C ARG A 101 -7.91 24.27 -35.21
N SER A 102 -7.75 24.17 -33.90
CA SER A 102 -8.71 24.64 -32.88
C SER A 102 -8.25 25.95 -32.23
N GLY A 103 -7.13 26.54 -32.69
CA GLY A 103 -6.58 27.78 -32.15
C GLY A 103 -5.86 27.67 -30.80
N MET A 104 -5.63 26.45 -30.29
CA MET A 104 -4.84 26.23 -29.06
C MET A 104 -3.35 26.19 -29.43
N PRO A 105 -2.51 27.13 -28.94
CA PRO A 105 -1.08 27.08 -29.17
C PRO A 105 -0.43 25.93 -28.39
N GLY A 106 0.70 25.43 -28.87
CA GLY A 106 1.55 24.51 -28.11
C GLY A 106 2.46 25.26 -27.13
N PHE A 107 2.69 24.67 -25.96
CA PHE A 107 3.47 25.28 -24.88
C PHE A 107 4.87 24.69 -24.69
N ALA A 108 5.36 23.83 -25.59
CA ALA A 108 6.69 23.21 -25.52
C ALA A 108 7.86 24.21 -25.36
N ALA A 109 7.73 25.42 -25.89
CA ALA A 109 8.75 26.47 -25.76
C ALA A 109 8.69 27.24 -24.42
N THR A 110 7.61 27.07 -23.65
CA THR A 110 7.34 27.85 -22.42
C THR A 110 7.34 26.97 -21.16
N LEU A 111 6.99 25.70 -21.29
CA LEU A 111 6.88 24.74 -20.20
C LEU A 111 7.92 23.64 -20.35
N ASN A 112 8.55 23.24 -19.24
CA ASN A 112 9.32 21.99 -19.22
C ASN A 112 8.39 20.79 -18.96
N GLU A 113 8.89 19.57 -19.20
CA GLU A 113 8.08 18.34 -19.06
C GLU A 113 7.49 18.17 -17.65
N ALA A 114 8.22 18.57 -16.59
CA ALA A 114 7.69 18.47 -15.22
C ALA A 114 6.50 19.41 -15.01
N GLU A 115 6.54 20.62 -15.58
CA GLU A 115 5.44 21.57 -15.51
C GLU A 115 4.23 21.12 -16.34
N VAL A 116 4.47 20.50 -17.50
CA VAL A 116 3.40 19.88 -18.31
C VAL A 116 2.70 18.78 -17.50
N LEU A 117 3.45 17.85 -16.89
CA LEU A 117 2.87 16.81 -16.05
C LEU A 117 2.15 17.38 -14.83
N GLY A 118 2.69 18.44 -14.21
CA GLY A 118 2.03 19.10 -13.08
C GLY A 118 0.70 19.77 -13.47
N LEU A 119 0.57 20.28 -14.70
CA LEU A 119 -0.72 20.76 -15.22
C LEU A 119 -1.70 19.60 -15.45
N VAL A 120 -1.24 18.45 -15.93
CA VAL A 120 -2.09 17.24 -16.03
C VAL A 120 -2.61 16.85 -14.64
N VAL A 121 -1.73 16.82 -13.62
CA VAL A 121 -2.12 16.56 -12.23
C VAL A 121 -3.19 17.55 -11.77
N LEU A 122 -3.00 18.86 -11.99
CA LEU A 122 -3.99 19.88 -11.64
C LEU A 122 -5.36 19.65 -12.30
N ILE A 123 -5.37 19.33 -13.60
CA ILE A 123 -6.61 19.03 -14.35
C ILE A 123 -7.32 17.82 -13.72
N ARG A 124 -6.58 16.72 -13.48
CA ARG A 124 -7.13 15.49 -12.89
C ARG A 124 -7.68 15.70 -11.49
N GLU A 125 -6.92 16.38 -10.65
CA GLU A 125 -7.35 16.71 -9.30
C GLU A 125 -8.64 17.53 -9.30
N THR A 126 -8.71 18.54 -10.17
CA THR A 126 -9.87 19.43 -10.24
C THR A 126 -11.09 18.68 -10.75
N ALA A 127 -10.93 17.88 -11.81
CA ALA A 127 -12.01 17.09 -12.41
C ALA A 127 -12.58 16.06 -11.43
N ARG A 128 -11.72 15.35 -10.71
CA ARG A 128 -12.17 14.39 -9.70
C ARG A 128 -12.80 15.08 -8.50
N ARG A 129 -12.21 16.16 -7.97
CA ARG A 129 -12.81 16.90 -6.84
C ARG A 129 -14.12 17.58 -7.18
N SER A 130 -14.37 17.91 -8.45
CA SER A 130 -15.67 18.46 -8.86
C SER A 130 -16.80 17.42 -8.86
N VAL A 131 -16.47 16.16 -9.12
CA VAL A 131 -17.45 15.05 -9.14
C VAL A 131 -17.57 14.41 -7.75
N ASP A 132 -16.45 14.24 -7.06
CA ASP A 132 -16.35 13.51 -5.81
C ASP A 132 -15.42 14.23 -4.80
N PRO A 133 -15.96 15.24 -4.08
CA PRO A 133 -15.18 16.04 -3.16
C PRO A 133 -14.73 15.25 -1.93
N VAL A 134 -13.60 15.65 -1.34
CA VAL A 134 -13.09 15.07 -0.09
C VAL A 134 -14.13 15.29 1.02
N PRO A 135 -14.57 14.22 1.72
CA PRO A 135 -15.55 14.34 2.80
C PRO A 135 -15.01 15.19 3.96
N GLN A 136 -15.76 16.20 4.36
CA GLN A 136 -15.37 17.13 5.43
C GLN A 136 -15.64 16.57 6.83
N ARG A 137 -16.58 15.63 6.95
CA ARG A 137 -16.97 14.98 8.21
C ARG A 137 -17.36 13.54 7.93
N ALA A 138 -17.10 12.66 8.89
CA ALA A 138 -17.66 11.31 8.89
C ALA A 138 -19.15 11.37 9.26
N SER A 139 -19.96 10.58 8.56
CA SER A 139 -21.34 10.29 8.90
C SER A 139 -21.42 9.34 10.09
N ALA A 140 -22.59 9.29 10.72
CA ALA A 140 -22.91 8.24 11.67
C ALA A 140 -22.92 6.86 10.97
N LEU A 141 -22.69 5.80 11.74
CA LEU A 141 -22.86 4.44 11.22
C LEU A 141 -24.34 4.26 10.82
N PRO A 142 -24.63 3.74 9.62
CA PRO A 142 -25.99 3.50 9.18
C PRO A 142 -26.72 2.52 10.11
N GLU A 143 -27.95 2.87 10.49
CA GLU A 143 -28.87 1.94 11.13
C GLU A 143 -29.50 1.05 10.05
N GLY A 144 -29.24 -0.26 10.09
CA GLY A 144 -29.88 -1.21 9.16
C GLY A 144 -28.91 -2.02 8.30
N VAL A 145 -29.49 -2.81 7.40
CA VAL A 145 -28.75 -3.66 6.45
C VAL A 145 -28.16 -2.78 5.35
N GLN A 146 -26.88 -3.02 5.07
CA GLN A 146 -26.10 -2.45 3.98
C GLN A 146 -25.85 -3.54 2.95
N HIS A 147 -25.57 -3.15 1.70
CA HIS A 147 -25.38 -4.07 0.60
C HIS A 147 -24.10 -3.77 -0.18
N SER A 148 -23.48 -4.85 -0.65
CA SER A 148 -22.43 -4.90 -1.68
C SER A 148 -22.99 -5.69 -2.85
N GLU A 149 -22.23 -5.77 -3.92
CA GLU A 149 -22.47 -6.68 -5.04
C GLU A 149 -22.58 -8.15 -4.62
N ARG A 150 -21.98 -8.56 -3.50
CA ARG A 150 -21.82 -9.98 -3.14
C ARG A 150 -22.56 -10.40 -1.86
N HIS A 151 -22.73 -9.49 -0.91
CA HIS A 151 -23.25 -9.74 0.44
C HIS A 151 -24.04 -8.56 1.00
N ALA A 152 -24.83 -8.83 2.04
CA ALA A 152 -25.45 -7.85 2.90
C ALA A 152 -24.87 -7.92 4.32
N TRP A 153 -24.84 -6.80 5.04
CA TRP A 153 -24.28 -6.74 6.40
C TRP A 153 -24.90 -5.63 7.26
N ARG A 154 -24.62 -5.67 8.55
CA ARG A 154 -24.88 -4.57 9.49
C ARG A 154 -23.57 -4.14 10.14
N PHE A 155 -23.49 -2.87 10.54
CA PHE A 155 -22.39 -2.39 11.37
C PHE A 155 -22.65 -2.69 12.84
N GLU A 156 -21.59 -3.03 13.56
CA GLU A 156 -21.61 -3.06 15.03
C GLU A 156 -20.36 -2.37 15.58
N SER A 157 -20.55 -1.51 16.60
CA SER A 157 -19.43 -0.86 17.28
C SER A 157 -18.76 -1.83 18.26
N VAL A 158 -17.44 -1.96 18.14
CA VAL A 158 -16.61 -2.88 18.92
C VAL A 158 -15.90 -2.15 20.04
N ALA A 159 -15.34 -0.99 19.73
CA ALA A 159 -14.62 -0.16 20.67
C ALA A 159 -14.69 1.30 20.25
N GLU A 160 -14.90 2.20 21.21
CA GLU A 160 -14.59 3.61 21.02
C GLU A 160 -13.13 3.81 21.46
N GLY A 161 -12.35 4.43 20.59
CA GLY A 161 -10.99 4.86 20.90
C GLY A 161 -10.99 6.03 21.88
N ARG A 162 -9.80 6.38 22.33
CA ARG A 162 -9.47 7.61 23.05
C ARG A 162 -8.67 8.58 22.16
N ASP A 163 -8.05 8.07 21.09
CA ASP A 163 -7.43 8.83 20.00
C ASP A 163 -7.63 8.10 18.66
N VAL A 164 -6.60 7.99 17.81
CA VAL A 164 -6.63 7.26 16.53
C VAL A 164 -6.22 5.79 16.75
N PRO A 165 -7.13 4.81 16.65
CA PRO A 165 -6.76 3.40 16.67
C PRO A 165 -6.01 3.07 15.38
N TRP A 166 -4.79 2.55 15.47
CA TRP A 166 -3.90 2.40 14.31
C TRP A 166 -3.83 0.99 13.78
N GLY A 167 -3.58 0.01 14.65
CA GLY A 167 -3.47 -1.41 14.31
C GLY A 167 -4.48 -2.24 15.11
N ILE A 168 -5.03 -3.29 14.49
CA ILE A 168 -5.94 -4.27 15.09
C ILE A 168 -5.37 -5.67 14.85
N ALA A 169 -5.37 -6.51 15.88
CA ALA A 169 -5.09 -7.93 15.72
C ALA A 169 -5.87 -8.81 16.68
N PHE A 170 -6.10 -10.05 16.29
CA PHE A 170 -6.73 -11.06 17.13
C PHE A 170 -5.70 -12.06 17.64
N LEU A 171 -5.77 -12.36 18.93
CA LEU A 171 -5.06 -13.49 19.51
C LEU A 171 -5.83 -14.79 19.20
N PRO A 172 -5.17 -15.97 19.22
CA PRO A 172 -5.82 -17.26 18.97
C PRO A 172 -6.97 -17.61 19.92
N ASP A 173 -6.99 -17.02 21.12
CA ASP A 173 -8.08 -17.17 22.09
C ASP A 173 -9.27 -16.22 21.83
N GLY A 174 -9.22 -15.45 20.75
CA GLY A 174 -10.26 -14.53 20.32
C GLY A 174 -10.18 -13.13 20.94
N ARG A 175 -9.22 -12.87 21.83
CA ARG A 175 -8.99 -11.51 22.35
C ARG A 175 -8.58 -10.57 21.21
N LEU A 176 -9.10 -9.35 21.24
CA LEU A 176 -8.72 -8.29 20.31
C LEU A 176 -7.66 -7.40 20.97
N LEU A 177 -6.56 -7.17 20.27
CA LEU A 177 -5.57 -6.14 20.58
C LEU A 177 -5.73 -4.98 19.60
N PHE A 178 -5.58 -3.76 20.11
CA PHE A 178 -5.43 -2.61 19.23
C PHE A 178 -4.48 -1.57 19.81
N THR A 179 -3.79 -0.88 18.91
CA THR A 179 -2.89 0.24 19.25
C THR A 179 -3.60 1.56 19.01
N GLU A 180 -3.21 2.59 19.74
CA GLU A 180 -3.49 3.98 19.41
C GLU A 180 -2.19 4.70 19.11
N ARG A 181 -2.22 5.59 18.11
CA ARG A 181 -1.05 6.37 17.65
C ARG A 181 -0.37 7.12 18.81
N THR A 182 -1.13 7.52 19.82
CA THR A 182 -0.64 8.21 21.04
C THR A 182 0.26 7.36 21.95
N GLY A 183 0.58 6.13 21.55
CA GLY A 183 1.49 5.27 22.31
C GLY A 183 0.78 4.44 23.36
N LYS A 184 -0.39 3.88 23.00
CA LYS A 184 -1.20 3.06 23.89
C LYS A 184 -1.56 1.73 23.23
N LEU A 185 -1.45 0.64 23.97
CA LEU A 185 -1.88 -0.69 23.56
C LEU A 185 -3.04 -1.11 24.45
N TYR A 186 -4.13 -1.58 23.84
CA TYR A 186 -5.31 -2.05 24.56
C TYR A 186 -5.68 -3.47 24.18
N GLN A 187 -6.44 -4.09 25.06
CA GLN A 187 -7.04 -5.40 24.88
C GLN A 187 -8.54 -5.35 25.18
N LEU A 188 -9.30 -6.14 24.42
CA LEU A 188 -10.69 -6.48 24.66
C LEU A 188 -10.87 -8.00 24.79
N PRO A 189 -11.83 -8.46 25.61
CA PRO A 189 -12.15 -9.88 25.69
C PRO A 189 -12.78 -10.41 24.38
N PRO A 190 -12.79 -11.74 24.16
CA PRO A 190 -13.37 -12.31 22.96
C PRO A 190 -14.84 -11.93 22.78
N GLY A 191 -15.22 -11.55 21.57
CA GLY A 191 -16.60 -11.17 21.23
C GLY A 191 -17.11 -9.86 21.84
N ALA A 192 -16.23 -9.07 22.47
CA ALA A 192 -16.61 -7.78 23.04
C ALA A 192 -17.19 -6.81 22.00
N THR A 193 -18.19 -6.04 22.43
CA THR A 193 -18.70 -4.87 21.75
C THR A 193 -18.53 -3.63 22.64
N ALA A 194 -18.71 -2.44 22.06
CA ALA A 194 -18.63 -1.18 22.80
C ALA A 194 -19.69 -1.09 23.93
N ALA A 195 -20.77 -1.88 23.83
CA ALA A 195 -21.81 -1.98 24.85
C ALA A 195 -21.49 -2.98 25.98
N THR A 196 -20.62 -3.96 25.72
CA THR A 196 -20.39 -5.07 26.68
C THR A 196 -19.07 -4.95 27.44
N ALA A 197 -18.06 -4.27 26.89
CA ALA A 197 -16.76 -4.15 27.55
C ALA A 197 -16.01 -2.86 27.16
N SER A 198 -15.25 -2.33 28.12
CA SER A 198 -14.32 -1.23 27.89
C SER A 198 -12.90 -1.76 27.61
N PRO A 199 -12.11 -1.11 26.74
CA PRO A 199 -10.73 -1.50 26.49
C PRO A 199 -9.85 -1.36 27.74
N VAL A 200 -9.05 -2.40 28.01
CA VAL A 200 -8.07 -2.46 29.12
C VAL A 200 -6.67 -2.15 28.57
N GLU A 201 -5.97 -1.20 29.17
CA GLU A 201 -4.61 -0.82 28.74
C GLU A 201 -3.59 -1.91 29.13
N ILE A 202 -2.74 -2.28 28.17
CA ILE A 202 -1.55 -3.08 28.41
C ILE A 202 -0.40 -2.13 28.75
N THR A 203 0.14 -2.26 29.95
CA THR A 203 1.17 -1.35 30.46
C THR A 203 2.58 -1.87 30.19
N GLY A 204 3.59 -1.01 30.32
CA GLY A 204 5.00 -1.40 30.19
C GLY A 204 5.51 -1.56 28.75
N ILE A 205 4.74 -1.14 27.76
CA ILE A 205 5.20 -1.04 26.36
C ILE A 205 6.37 -0.05 26.23
N PRO A 206 7.20 -0.14 25.18
CA PRO A 206 8.34 0.76 25.02
C PRO A 206 7.88 2.20 24.79
N ARG A 207 8.77 3.15 25.10
CA ARG A 207 8.50 4.58 24.88
C ARG A 207 8.32 4.87 23.40
N VAL A 208 7.38 5.76 23.11
CA VAL A 208 6.97 6.11 21.75
C VAL A 208 7.17 7.60 21.53
N TRP A 209 7.74 7.96 20.39
CA TRP A 209 7.84 9.35 19.93
C TRP A 209 6.57 9.73 19.17
N VAL A 210 5.73 10.56 19.79
CA VAL A 210 4.41 10.94 19.25
C VAL A 210 4.46 12.35 18.67
N ARG A 211 4.54 12.44 17.34
CA ARG A 211 4.53 13.68 16.55
C ARG A 211 3.87 13.41 15.20
N ASP A 212 2.91 14.23 14.79
CA ASP A 212 2.20 14.15 13.50
C ASP A 212 1.84 12.71 13.08
N GLU A 213 2.54 12.10 12.12
CA GLU A 213 2.27 10.73 11.67
C GLU A 213 2.91 9.65 12.56
N GLY A 214 3.90 10.02 13.37
CA GLY A 214 4.62 9.12 14.28
C GLY A 214 3.83 8.75 15.53
N GLY A 215 4.07 7.54 16.02
CA GLY A 215 3.31 6.96 17.12
C GLY A 215 3.52 5.46 17.32
N LEU A 216 2.60 4.82 18.04
CA LEU A 216 2.49 3.37 18.11
C LEU A 216 1.56 2.90 17.00
N MET A 217 2.06 1.99 16.16
CA MET A 217 1.50 1.70 14.85
C MET A 217 0.98 0.26 14.81
N ALA A 218 1.62 -0.67 14.12
CA ALA A 218 1.11 -2.02 13.96
C ALA A 218 1.23 -2.83 15.26
N VAL A 219 0.25 -3.69 15.50
CA VAL A 219 0.31 -4.80 16.46
C VAL A 219 -0.01 -6.09 15.71
N VAL A 220 0.88 -7.07 15.76
CA VAL A 220 0.65 -8.36 15.08
C VAL A 220 1.15 -9.50 15.96
N PRO A 221 0.30 -10.45 16.37
CA PRO A 221 0.75 -11.67 17.04
C PRO A 221 1.52 -12.54 16.06
N HIS A 222 2.51 -13.24 16.58
CA HIS A 222 3.26 -14.24 15.82
C HIS A 222 2.32 -15.35 15.30
N PRO A 223 2.55 -15.92 14.10
CA PRO A 223 1.72 -17.02 13.58
C PRO A 223 1.60 -18.20 14.56
N ASP A 224 2.69 -18.48 15.28
CA ASP A 224 2.79 -19.49 16.35
C ASP A 224 2.54 -18.95 17.79
N TYR A 225 1.75 -17.87 17.92
CA TYR A 225 1.50 -17.22 19.22
C TYR A 225 1.01 -18.19 20.30
N ALA A 226 0.20 -19.19 19.93
CA ALA A 226 -0.34 -20.17 20.87
C ALA A 226 0.76 -20.93 21.65
N HIS A 227 1.94 -21.12 21.06
CA HIS A 227 3.05 -21.81 21.70
C HIS A 227 4.09 -20.84 22.27
N ASN A 228 4.36 -19.72 21.59
CA ASN A 228 5.49 -18.85 21.94
C ASN A 228 5.11 -17.52 22.60
N GLY A 229 3.84 -17.09 22.50
CA GLY A 229 3.31 -15.87 23.08
C GLY A 229 3.82 -14.56 22.48
N TRP A 230 4.56 -14.59 21.36
CA TRP A 230 5.19 -13.40 20.79
C TRP A 230 4.19 -12.49 20.08
N ILE A 231 4.23 -11.20 20.41
CA ILE A 231 3.52 -10.11 19.74
C ILE A 231 4.55 -9.12 19.24
N TYR A 232 4.31 -8.53 18.07
CA TYR A 232 5.18 -7.55 17.44
C TYR A 232 4.51 -6.19 17.47
N LEU A 233 5.27 -5.16 17.82
CA LEU A 233 4.85 -3.77 17.78
C LEU A 233 5.78 -2.98 16.86
N THR A 234 5.19 -2.15 16.01
CA THR A 234 5.93 -1.09 15.32
C THR A 234 5.64 0.26 15.94
N LEU A 235 6.68 1.07 16.07
CA LEU A 235 6.59 2.38 16.70
C LEU A 235 7.59 3.36 16.09
N SER A 236 7.30 4.64 16.26
CA SER A 236 8.31 5.69 16.18
C SER A 236 9.14 5.65 17.46
N ASP A 237 10.38 5.16 17.39
CA ASP A 237 11.32 5.11 18.52
C ASP A 237 11.90 6.52 18.76
N PRO A 238 11.92 7.00 20.01
CA PRO A 238 12.51 8.29 20.33
C PRO A 238 14.04 8.21 20.26
N GLY A 239 14.65 9.19 19.60
CA GLY A 239 16.08 9.48 19.63
C GLY A 239 16.40 10.69 20.50
N ASP A 240 17.66 11.13 20.43
CA ASP A 240 18.10 12.37 21.09
C ASP A 240 17.49 13.61 20.39
N ASN A 241 17.43 14.74 21.08
CA ASN A 241 17.00 16.04 20.51
C ASN A 241 15.62 16.02 19.83
N ASP A 242 14.64 15.33 20.42
CA ASP A 242 13.26 15.22 19.90
C ASP A 242 13.19 14.65 18.47
N THR A 243 14.01 13.65 18.17
CA THR A 243 14.01 12.94 16.89
C THR A 243 13.27 11.60 16.99
N GLY A 244 12.84 11.06 15.86
CA GLY A 244 12.14 9.79 15.75
C GLY A 244 12.59 8.94 14.56
N MET A 245 12.39 7.63 14.65
CA MET A 245 12.58 6.68 13.54
C MET A 245 11.74 5.41 13.73
N THR A 246 11.31 4.77 12.65
CA THR A 246 10.58 3.50 12.72
C THR A 246 11.42 2.40 13.38
N LYS A 247 10.83 1.69 14.34
CA LYS A 247 11.41 0.54 15.05
C LYS A 247 10.39 -0.57 15.19
N ILE A 248 10.88 -1.80 15.26
CA ILE A 248 10.09 -3.00 15.52
C ILE A 248 10.65 -3.69 16.75
N VAL A 249 9.77 -4.02 17.69
CA VAL A 249 10.07 -4.88 18.83
C VAL A 249 9.11 -6.05 18.85
N ARG A 250 9.49 -7.13 19.52
CA ARG A 250 8.58 -8.18 19.95
C ARG A 250 8.59 -8.33 21.46
N GLY A 251 7.52 -8.86 22.01
CA GLY A 251 7.34 -9.07 23.44
C GLY A 251 6.16 -9.98 23.73
N ARG A 252 5.82 -10.14 25.00
CA ARG A 252 4.71 -10.95 25.48
C ARG A 252 3.82 -10.16 26.43
N ILE A 253 2.55 -10.49 26.46
CA ILE A 253 1.61 -9.94 27.45
C ILE A 253 1.44 -10.95 28.59
N ARG A 254 1.80 -10.57 29.81
CA ARG A 254 1.56 -11.33 31.05
C ARG A 254 0.92 -10.41 32.08
N ASP A 255 -0.21 -10.84 32.65
CA ASP A 255 -0.93 -10.10 33.70
C ASP A 255 -1.20 -8.61 33.34
N GLY A 256 -1.57 -8.34 32.08
CA GLY A 256 -1.84 -6.98 31.59
C GLY A 256 -0.59 -6.11 31.37
N ARG A 257 0.61 -6.72 31.31
CA ARG A 257 1.89 -6.03 31.11
C ARG A 257 2.66 -6.60 29.93
N TRP A 258 3.31 -5.73 29.18
CA TRP A 258 4.32 -6.07 28.18
C TRP A 258 5.62 -6.51 28.86
N THR A 259 6.16 -7.65 28.43
CA THR A 259 7.31 -8.34 29.03
C THR A 259 8.16 -9.01 27.96
N ASP A 260 9.37 -9.45 28.33
CA ASP A 260 10.31 -10.16 27.44
C ASP A 260 10.62 -9.41 26.13
N GLU A 261 10.76 -8.08 26.20
CA GLU A 261 10.98 -7.28 24.99
C GLU A 261 12.31 -7.60 24.31
N GLU A 262 12.26 -7.80 23.00
CA GLU A 262 13.41 -7.98 22.13
C GLU A 262 13.30 -7.07 20.88
N PRO A 263 14.39 -6.38 20.49
CA PRO A 263 14.39 -5.62 19.25
C PRO A 263 14.40 -6.58 18.04
N VAL A 264 13.58 -6.26 17.03
CA VAL A 264 13.52 -6.98 15.75
C VAL A 264 14.15 -6.14 14.64
N PHE A 265 13.87 -4.84 14.65
CA PHE A 265 14.50 -3.88 13.75
C PHE A 265 14.69 -2.55 14.45
N ALA A 266 15.90 -1.98 14.32
CA ALA A 266 16.21 -0.61 14.70
C ALA A 266 17.20 -0.04 13.70
N ALA A 267 16.93 1.17 13.21
CA ALA A 267 17.86 1.89 12.35
C ALA A 267 19.05 2.44 13.16
N PRO A 268 20.20 2.74 12.52
CA PRO A 268 21.28 3.49 13.16
C PRO A 268 20.79 4.85 13.67
N ARG A 269 21.29 5.30 14.81
CA ARG A 269 20.90 6.59 15.41
C ARG A 269 21.12 7.79 14.48
N SER A 270 22.06 7.71 13.55
CA SER A 270 22.29 8.73 12.51
C SER A 270 21.12 8.89 11.52
N SER A 271 20.18 7.93 11.48
CA SER A 271 18.98 7.99 10.63
C SER A 271 17.80 8.67 11.33
N TYR A 272 17.92 8.97 12.63
CA TYR A 272 16.85 9.61 13.38
C TYR A 272 16.84 11.10 13.04
N THR A 273 15.64 11.64 12.80
CA THR A 273 15.45 13.05 12.43
C THR A 273 14.27 13.64 13.18
N ASP A 274 14.15 14.96 13.20
CA ASP A 274 13.01 15.69 13.73
C ASP A 274 11.79 15.70 12.77
N ARG A 275 11.93 15.11 11.58
CA ARG A 275 10.82 14.96 10.64
C ARG A 275 9.83 13.92 11.15
N SER A 276 8.56 14.34 11.21
CA SER A 276 7.44 13.63 11.83
C SER A 276 6.45 13.01 10.82
N VAL A 277 6.88 12.80 9.58
CA VAL A 277 6.06 12.26 8.48
C VAL A 277 6.70 11.03 7.87
N ASN A 278 5.92 10.22 7.15
CA ASN A 278 6.39 9.11 6.32
C ASN A 278 7.14 8.00 7.09
N PHE A 279 6.54 7.47 8.15
CA PHE A 279 7.10 6.36 8.94
C PHE A 279 6.93 4.98 8.31
N GLY A 280 5.91 4.80 7.46
CA GLY A 280 5.45 3.47 7.04
C GLY A 280 4.91 2.65 8.22
N SER A 281 5.65 1.64 8.67
CA SER A 281 5.41 0.84 9.89
C SER A 281 4.42 -0.33 9.80
N ARG A 282 4.01 -0.76 8.59
CA ARG A 282 3.18 -1.97 8.45
C ARG A 282 4.05 -3.23 8.42
N ILE A 283 3.57 -4.34 9.00
CA ILE A 283 4.29 -5.62 9.06
C ILE A 283 3.39 -6.78 8.65
N VAL A 284 3.96 -7.81 8.03
CA VAL A 284 3.26 -9.05 7.68
C VAL A 284 4.20 -10.25 7.76
N PHE A 285 3.70 -11.37 8.26
CA PHE A 285 4.43 -12.64 8.27
C PHE A 285 4.20 -13.42 6.98
N GLU A 286 5.23 -14.14 6.53
CA GLU A 286 5.12 -15.19 5.52
C GLU A 286 6.09 -16.32 5.83
N GLY A 287 5.57 -17.49 6.16
CA GLY A 287 6.40 -18.61 6.62
C GLY A 287 7.33 -18.14 7.74
N ASP A 288 8.63 -18.32 7.54
CA ASP A 288 9.68 -17.96 8.51
C ASP A 288 10.12 -16.49 8.45
N TYR A 289 9.55 -15.69 7.54
CA TYR A 289 9.95 -14.31 7.29
C TYR A 289 8.96 -13.30 7.86
N LEU A 290 9.51 -12.16 8.26
CA LEU A 290 8.79 -10.93 8.57
C LEU A 290 9.11 -9.90 7.48
N PHE A 291 8.08 -9.37 6.83
CA PHE A 291 8.18 -8.22 5.93
C PHE A 291 7.66 -6.99 6.64
N PHE A 292 8.31 -5.85 6.41
CA PHE A 292 7.89 -4.59 7.02
C PHE A 292 8.26 -3.37 6.19
N THR A 293 7.54 -2.27 6.40
CA THR A 293 7.75 -1.02 5.67
C THR A 293 8.43 0.03 6.54
N VAL A 294 9.36 0.77 5.93
CA VAL A 294 9.95 2.00 6.48
C VAL A 294 9.78 3.08 5.41
N GLY A 295 9.02 4.13 5.73
CA GLY A 295 8.83 5.25 4.80
C GLY A 295 10.08 6.12 4.67
N GLU A 296 10.05 7.06 3.72
CA GLU A 296 11.22 7.88 3.38
C GLU A 296 11.52 9.01 4.37
N HIS A 297 10.70 9.20 5.40
CA HIS A 297 10.84 10.24 6.42
C HIS A 297 10.84 11.70 5.93
N GLY A 298 10.35 11.98 4.71
CA GLY A 298 10.17 13.33 4.17
C GLY A 298 11.48 14.01 3.73
N ALA A 299 12.52 13.22 3.49
CA ALA A 299 13.79 13.65 2.93
C ALA A 299 13.95 13.06 1.52
N THR A 300 13.46 13.81 0.55
CA THR A 300 13.41 13.42 -0.86
C THR A 300 14.78 12.96 -1.38
N GLY A 301 14.86 11.69 -1.79
CA GLY A 301 16.08 11.04 -2.30
C GLY A 301 16.54 9.83 -1.48
N GLN A 302 16.17 9.75 -0.19
CA GLN A 302 16.57 8.63 0.67
C GLN A 302 16.01 7.28 0.21
N ALA A 303 14.85 7.29 -0.46
CA ALA A 303 14.22 6.08 -1.00
C ALA A 303 15.09 5.35 -2.05
N GLN A 304 15.94 6.08 -2.78
CA GLN A 304 16.87 5.50 -3.78
C GLN A 304 18.22 5.09 -3.17
N ASP A 305 18.60 5.65 -2.03
CA ASP A 305 19.85 5.29 -1.35
C ASP A 305 19.71 3.93 -0.65
N LEU A 306 20.46 2.94 -1.13
CA LEU A 306 20.46 1.60 -0.55
C LEU A 306 21.19 1.51 0.78
N ALA A 307 22.03 2.50 1.15
CA ALA A 307 22.69 2.55 2.45
C ALA A 307 21.75 2.98 3.59
N LEU A 308 20.57 3.51 3.24
CA LEU A 308 19.57 4.00 4.19
C LEU A 308 18.38 3.04 4.30
N PRO A 309 17.78 2.91 5.50
CA PRO A 309 16.58 2.10 5.70
C PRO A 309 15.30 2.77 5.14
N ASN A 310 15.38 4.04 4.77
CA ASN A 310 14.24 4.88 4.43
C ASN A 310 13.66 4.57 3.03
N GLY A 311 12.34 4.53 2.91
CA GLY A 311 11.64 4.32 1.63
C GLY A 311 11.79 2.91 1.07
N LYS A 312 11.69 1.90 1.95
CA LYS A 312 11.97 0.50 1.66
C LYS A 312 10.87 -0.42 2.18
N VAL A 313 10.72 -1.57 1.51
CA VAL A 313 10.20 -2.78 2.16
C VAL A 313 11.41 -3.61 2.57
N HIS A 314 11.40 -4.09 3.80
CA HIS A 314 12.44 -4.95 4.35
C HIS A 314 11.94 -6.37 4.57
N ARG A 315 12.86 -7.33 4.60
CA ARG A 315 12.63 -8.74 4.96
C ARG A 315 13.67 -9.20 5.98
N THR A 316 13.20 -9.75 7.09
CA THR A 316 14.03 -10.40 8.12
C THR A 316 13.45 -11.78 8.48
N TRP A 317 14.19 -12.58 9.25
CA TRP A 317 13.58 -13.63 10.06
C TRP A 317 12.69 -13.00 11.16
N HIS A 318 11.86 -13.80 11.82
CA HIS A 318 11.00 -13.32 12.91
C HIS A 318 11.78 -12.65 14.05
N ASP A 319 13.03 -13.04 14.31
CA ASP A 319 13.89 -12.43 15.35
C ASP A 319 14.74 -11.25 14.84
N GLY A 320 14.53 -10.79 13.60
CA GLY A 320 15.25 -9.65 13.05
C GLY A 320 16.57 -9.99 12.36
N ARG A 321 17.06 -11.24 12.46
CA ARG A 321 18.24 -11.67 11.69
C ARG A 321 17.96 -11.50 10.19
N VAL A 322 19.01 -11.23 9.42
CA VAL A 322 18.89 -11.02 7.97
C VAL A 322 19.00 -12.36 7.22
N PRO A 323 18.06 -12.69 6.34
CA PRO A 323 18.18 -13.84 5.45
C PRO A 323 19.35 -13.67 4.47
N PRO A 324 20.20 -14.71 4.30
CA PRO A 324 21.37 -14.64 3.41
C PRO A 324 21.01 -14.61 1.92
N ASP A 325 19.74 -14.82 1.57
CA ASP A 325 19.19 -14.74 0.22
C ASP A 325 18.46 -13.39 -0.02
N ASN A 326 18.62 -12.38 0.85
CA ASN A 326 18.12 -11.03 0.57
C ASN A 326 18.81 -10.41 -0.67
N PRO A 327 18.11 -9.60 -1.47
CA PRO A 327 18.62 -9.11 -2.76
C PRO A 327 19.88 -8.27 -2.67
N PHE A 328 20.11 -7.57 -1.55
CA PHE A 328 21.21 -6.62 -1.39
C PHE A 328 22.23 -7.02 -0.32
N VAL A 329 22.17 -8.24 0.21
CA VAL A 329 23.05 -8.69 1.31
C VAL A 329 24.53 -8.71 0.91
N HIS A 330 24.83 -8.87 -0.38
CA HIS A 330 26.19 -8.87 -0.92
C HIS A 330 26.54 -7.58 -1.66
N THR A 331 25.66 -6.58 -1.63
CA THR A 331 25.90 -5.26 -2.23
C THR A 331 26.67 -4.40 -1.22
N PRO A 332 27.92 -3.98 -1.52
CA PRO A 332 28.71 -3.19 -0.58
C PRO A 332 27.99 -1.91 -0.14
N GLY A 333 27.88 -1.71 1.17
CA GLY A 333 27.25 -0.52 1.77
C GLY A 333 25.72 -0.52 1.78
N ALA A 334 25.05 -1.48 1.14
CA ALA A 334 23.59 -1.57 1.17
C ALA A 334 23.08 -2.09 2.52
N TYR A 335 21.88 -1.63 2.90
CA TYR A 335 21.18 -2.10 4.08
C TYR A 335 20.69 -3.54 3.82
N PRO A 336 21.19 -4.54 4.54
CA PRO A 336 21.10 -5.93 4.10
C PRO A 336 19.68 -6.52 4.23
N SER A 337 18.81 -5.88 5.01
CA SER A 337 17.41 -6.29 5.15
C SER A 337 16.51 -5.80 4.00
N ILE A 338 16.98 -4.97 3.07
CA ILE A 338 16.14 -4.44 1.97
C ILE A 338 15.61 -5.59 1.11
N TRP A 339 14.30 -5.56 0.86
CA TRP A 339 13.60 -6.41 -0.09
C TRP A 339 13.26 -5.66 -1.38
N SER A 340 12.74 -4.44 -1.27
CA SER A 340 12.50 -3.51 -2.39
C SER A 340 12.74 -2.06 -1.93
N TYR A 341 12.91 -1.15 -2.89
CA TYR A 341 13.25 0.25 -2.61
C TYR A 341 12.52 1.22 -3.54
N GLY A 342 12.71 2.52 -3.35
CA GLY A 342 12.02 3.54 -4.13
C GLY A 342 10.56 3.74 -3.74
N HIS A 343 10.23 3.53 -2.46
CA HIS A 343 8.91 3.80 -1.90
C HIS A 343 8.89 5.15 -1.17
N ARG A 344 7.77 5.87 -1.21
CA ARG A 344 7.56 7.13 -0.48
C ARG A 344 7.10 6.89 0.95
N ASN A 345 5.85 6.47 1.12
CA ASN A 345 5.25 6.26 2.44
C ASN A 345 4.27 5.08 2.43
N PRO A 346 4.76 3.84 2.52
CA PRO A 346 3.90 2.65 2.50
C PRO A 346 2.99 2.54 3.72
N GLN A 347 1.68 2.56 3.52
CA GLN A 347 0.67 2.55 4.58
C GLN A 347 0.09 1.16 4.85
N GLY A 348 -0.08 0.35 3.80
CA GLY A 348 -0.61 -1.00 3.87
C GLY A 348 0.39 -2.00 3.30
N LEU A 349 0.40 -3.22 3.84
CA LEU A 349 1.26 -4.31 3.41
C LEU A 349 0.53 -5.62 3.69
N ALA A 350 0.32 -6.46 2.68
CA ALA A 350 -0.39 -7.71 2.84
C ALA A 350 0.19 -8.80 1.91
N ARG A 351 0.08 -10.05 2.35
CA ARG A 351 0.39 -11.23 1.55
C ARG A 351 -0.89 -11.80 0.96
N ASN A 352 -0.88 -12.06 -0.34
CA ASN A 352 -1.97 -12.78 -0.98
C ASN A 352 -1.89 -14.26 -0.57
N PRO A 353 -2.88 -14.80 0.15
CA PRO A 353 -2.84 -16.18 0.63
C PRO A 353 -2.91 -17.21 -0.51
N ALA A 354 -3.32 -16.82 -1.73
CA ALA A 354 -3.44 -17.74 -2.85
C ALA A 354 -2.10 -18.06 -3.53
N ASP A 355 -1.19 -17.09 -3.61
CA ASP A 355 0.07 -17.21 -4.35
C ASP A 355 1.31 -16.68 -3.60
N GLY A 356 1.15 -16.15 -2.39
CA GLY A 356 2.21 -15.55 -1.60
C GLY A 356 2.68 -14.19 -2.11
N GLY A 357 2.00 -13.58 -3.09
CA GLY A 357 2.36 -12.25 -3.62
C GLY A 357 2.34 -11.18 -2.53
N LEU A 358 3.36 -10.32 -2.47
CA LEU A 358 3.40 -9.19 -1.53
C LEU A 358 2.78 -7.96 -2.18
N TRP A 359 1.80 -7.37 -1.54
CA TRP A 359 1.13 -6.16 -2.00
C TRP A 359 1.39 -5.04 -1.00
N SER A 360 1.48 -3.80 -1.49
CA SER A 360 1.66 -2.61 -0.68
C SER A 360 0.85 -1.45 -1.23
N THR A 361 0.32 -0.62 -0.34
CA THR A 361 -0.19 0.72 -0.71
C THR A 361 0.77 1.78 -0.19
N GLU A 362 0.86 2.91 -0.87
CA GLU A 362 1.64 4.04 -0.39
C GLU A 362 1.04 5.40 -0.77
N HIS A 363 1.27 6.39 0.09
CA HIS A 363 0.88 7.77 -0.20
C HIS A 363 1.87 8.42 -1.16
N GLY A 364 1.32 8.99 -2.23
CA GLY A 364 2.01 9.99 -3.02
C GLY A 364 2.12 11.33 -2.30
N PRO A 365 2.71 12.35 -2.92
CA PRO A 365 2.68 13.73 -2.42
C PRO A 365 1.26 14.33 -2.62
N ARG A 366 1.10 15.40 -3.40
CA ARG A 366 -0.21 15.88 -3.85
C ARG A 366 -0.59 15.10 -5.12
N GLY A 367 -1.39 14.05 -4.95
CA GLY A 367 -1.64 13.07 -6.01
C GLY A 367 -0.58 11.96 -6.02
N GLY A 368 -0.83 10.91 -6.80
CA GLY A 368 0.09 9.80 -7.01
C GLY A 368 0.16 8.80 -5.86
N ASP A 369 -0.96 8.56 -5.16
CA ASP A 369 -1.05 7.36 -4.32
C ASP A 369 -0.96 6.11 -5.18
N GLU A 370 -0.45 5.00 -4.62
CA GLU A 370 -0.19 3.78 -5.38
C GLU A 370 -0.64 2.51 -4.65
N LEU A 371 -1.01 1.51 -5.45
CA LEU A 371 -1.11 0.10 -5.08
C LEU A 371 -0.08 -0.67 -5.90
N ASN A 372 0.85 -1.31 -5.20
CA ASN A 372 2.04 -1.95 -5.74
C ASN A 372 2.02 -3.47 -5.50
N TYR A 373 2.37 -4.25 -6.53
CA TYR A 373 2.76 -5.66 -6.37
C TYR A 373 4.28 -5.69 -6.13
N VAL A 374 4.69 -5.97 -4.89
CA VAL A 374 6.07 -5.82 -4.41
C VAL A 374 6.95 -7.01 -4.81
N ARG A 375 7.99 -6.75 -5.61
CA ARG A 375 8.93 -7.73 -6.15
C ARG A 375 10.30 -7.65 -5.49
N ARG A 376 10.97 -8.80 -5.40
CA ARG A 376 12.33 -8.91 -4.85
C ARG A 376 13.31 -8.05 -5.65
N GLY A 377 14.05 -7.19 -4.96
CA GLY A 377 15.11 -6.34 -5.51
C GLY A 377 14.62 -5.18 -6.38
N ALA A 378 13.31 -5.01 -6.53
CA ALA A 378 12.76 -4.04 -7.46
C ALA A 378 12.78 -2.60 -6.90
N ASN A 379 12.82 -1.64 -7.81
CA ASN A 379 12.78 -0.20 -7.56
C ASN A 379 11.40 0.34 -7.93
N TYR A 380 10.66 0.90 -6.98
CA TYR A 380 9.35 1.54 -7.19
C TYR A 380 9.45 3.02 -7.52
N GLY A 381 10.68 3.52 -7.65
CA GLY A 381 10.97 4.70 -8.44
C GLY A 381 10.85 6.04 -7.71
N TRP A 382 10.20 6.14 -6.54
CA TRP A 382 10.18 7.40 -5.78
C TRP A 382 11.60 7.87 -5.43
N PRO A 383 11.94 9.16 -5.61
CA PRO A 383 11.15 10.25 -6.20
C PRO A 383 11.42 10.48 -7.70
N VAL A 384 12.18 9.59 -8.35
CA VAL A 384 12.59 9.71 -9.76
C VAL A 384 11.40 9.59 -10.70
N ILE A 385 10.42 8.75 -10.39
CA ILE A 385 9.12 8.73 -11.05
C ILE A 385 8.02 8.97 -10.02
N THR A 386 6.96 9.66 -10.43
CA THR A 386 5.78 9.87 -9.60
C THR A 386 4.61 10.39 -10.44
N TYR A 387 3.40 10.09 -10.03
CA TYR A 387 2.16 10.64 -10.60
C TYR A 387 1.62 11.87 -9.84
N GLY A 388 2.40 12.39 -8.88
CA GLY A 388 2.03 13.53 -8.04
C GLY A 388 2.95 14.74 -8.18
N VAL A 389 2.51 15.85 -7.59
CA VAL A 389 3.29 17.10 -7.45
C VAL A 389 3.56 17.41 -5.98
N ASN A 390 4.46 18.35 -5.69
CA ASN A 390 4.62 18.86 -4.34
C ASN A 390 3.33 19.57 -3.89
N TYR A 391 3.11 19.63 -2.57
CA TYR A 391 1.95 20.32 -2.01
C TYR A 391 1.92 21.83 -2.31
N ASP A 392 3.09 22.44 -2.58
CA ASP A 392 3.20 23.83 -3.03
C ASP A 392 2.90 24.03 -4.53
N GLY A 393 2.52 22.97 -5.23
CA GLY A 393 2.19 23.00 -6.66
C GLY A 393 3.39 22.89 -7.59
N THR A 394 4.62 22.77 -7.08
CA THR A 394 5.80 22.54 -7.92
C THR A 394 5.92 21.06 -8.32
N PRO A 395 6.42 20.74 -9.53
CA PRO A 395 6.68 19.36 -9.92
C PRO A 395 7.74 18.66 -9.06
N VAL A 396 7.55 17.38 -8.75
CA VAL A 396 8.58 16.54 -8.09
C VAL A 396 9.58 16.01 -9.13
N SER A 397 9.04 15.39 -10.19
CA SER A 397 9.81 14.76 -11.26
C SER A 397 9.23 15.13 -12.64
N PRO A 398 10.07 15.20 -13.69
CA PRO A 398 9.59 15.23 -15.07
C PRO A 398 9.16 13.86 -15.62
N LEU A 399 9.21 12.79 -14.82
CA LEU A 399 8.96 11.42 -15.27
C LEU A 399 7.85 10.74 -14.48
N THR A 400 7.00 10.00 -15.18
CA THR A 400 6.05 9.03 -14.61
C THR A 400 6.51 7.58 -14.80
N ALA A 401 7.47 7.35 -15.70
CA ALA A 401 8.05 6.04 -15.97
C ALA A 401 9.54 6.16 -16.32
N LYS A 402 10.32 5.13 -15.99
CA LYS A 402 11.74 5.01 -16.34
C LYS A 402 12.15 3.54 -16.35
N GLU A 403 13.02 3.17 -17.29
CA GLU A 403 13.59 1.82 -17.33
C GLU A 403 14.27 1.46 -16.00
N GLY A 404 14.06 0.22 -15.56
CA GLY A 404 14.56 -0.28 -14.27
C GLY A 404 13.73 0.12 -13.05
N MET A 405 12.57 0.76 -13.26
CA MET A 405 11.61 1.10 -12.21
C MET A 405 10.26 0.46 -12.51
N GLU A 406 9.68 -0.17 -11.48
CA GLU A 406 8.36 -0.78 -11.55
C GLU A 406 7.27 0.29 -11.62
N GLN A 407 6.15 -0.07 -12.23
CA GLN A 407 4.94 0.75 -12.25
C GLN A 407 3.94 0.20 -11.23
N PRO A 408 3.12 1.08 -10.62
CA PRO A 408 2.05 0.60 -9.76
C PRO A 408 1.00 -0.16 -10.55
N VAL A 409 0.35 -1.12 -9.88
CA VAL A 409 -0.81 -1.82 -10.44
C VAL A 409 -1.97 -0.84 -10.63
N LYS A 410 -2.07 0.14 -9.73
CA LYS A 410 -3.04 1.24 -9.80
C LYS A 410 -2.48 2.47 -9.08
N TYR A 411 -2.80 3.65 -9.59
CA TYR A 411 -2.49 4.92 -8.94
C TYR A 411 -3.71 5.85 -8.87
N TRP A 412 -3.67 6.85 -8.00
CA TRP A 412 -4.73 7.85 -7.83
C TRP A 412 -4.21 9.28 -7.90
N THR A 413 -4.74 10.05 -8.84
CA THR A 413 -4.56 11.50 -8.94
C THR A 413 -5.95 12.13 -9.11
N PRO A 414 -6.51 12.78 -8.08
CA PRO A 414 -5.93 13.11 -6.78
C PRO A 414 -5.75 11.87 -5.89
N SER A 415 -4.85 11.98 -4.92
CA SER A 415 -4.66 10.96 -3.86
C SER A 415 -5.95 10.78 -3.06
N ILE A 416 -6.30 9.53 -2.78
CA ILE A 416 -7.37 9.18 -1.83
C ILE A 416 -6.86 9.00 -0.39
N ALA A 417 -5.54 9.17 -0.22
CA ALA A 417 -4.74 8.80 0.93
C ALA A 417 -4.95 7.32 1.28
N VAL A 418 -4.60 6.44 0.34
CA VAL A 418 -4.66 4.96 0.50
C VAL A 418 -4.03 4.51 1.82
N SER A 419 -4.63 3.54 2.49
CA SER A 419 -4.20 3.15 3.84
C SER A 419 -4.06 1.64 3.99
N PRO A 420 -4.78 0.89 4.86
CA PRO A 420 -4.50 -0.53 4.98
C PRO A 420 -4.96 -1.29 3.74
N ILE A 421 -4.31 -2.42 3.50
CA ILE A 421 -4.81 -3.46 2.62
C ILE A 421 -4.87 -4.78 3.39
N HIS A 422 -5.88 -5.59 3.08
CA HIS A 422 -6.10 -6.87 3.76
C HIS A 422 -6.74 -7.88 2.80
N PHE A 423 -6.12 -9.05 2.64
CA PHE A 423 -6.75 -10.15 1.91
C PHE A 423 -7.74 -10.87 2.83
N TYR A 424 -9.00 -10.88 2.44
CA TYR A 424 -10.04 -11.48 3.27
C TYR A 424 -10.00 -13.01 3.21
N THR A 425 -9.93 -13.65 4.38
CA THR A 425 -9.84 -15.12 4.53
C THR A 425 -11.01 -15.72 5.31
N GLY A 426 -11.91 -14.89 5.84
CA GLY A 426 -12.98 -15.30 6.75
C GLY A 426 -14.14 -16.05 6.10
N ASP A 427 -14.90 -16.76 6.93
CA ASP A 427 -16.07 -17.54 6.51
C ASP A 427 -17.39 -16.78 6.58
N ALA A 428 -17.45 -15.65 7.31
CA ALA A 428 -18.67 -14.86 7.45
C ALA A 428 -19.18 -14.29 6.12
N PHE A 429 -18.27 -13.98 5.19
CA PHE A 429 -18.56 -13.43 3.87
C PHE A 429 -17.92 -14.30 2.78
N PRO A 430 -18.43 -15.51 2.48
CA PRO A 430 -17.72 -16.50 1.67
C PRO A 430 -17.35 -16.04 0.25
N LYS A 431 -18.19 -15.21 -0.39
CA LYS A 431 -17.89 -14.63 -1.72
C LYS A 431 -16.86 -13.50 -1.71
N TRP A 432 -16.35 -13.08 -0.55
CA TRP A 432 -15.25 -12.14 -0.43
C TRP A 432 -13.90 -12.83 -0.23
N LYS A 433 -13.87 -14.15 0.00
CA LYS A 433 -12.62 -14.89 0.22
C LYS A 433 -11.63 -14.71 -0.92
N GLY A 434 -10.40 -14.35 -0.58
CA GLY A 434 -9.32 -14.08 -1.52
C GLY A 434 -9.35 -12.68 -2.15
N ASN A 435 -10.37 -11.87 -1.89
CA ASN A 435 -10.41 -10.49 -2.37
C ASN A 435 -9.53 -9.60 -1.49
N LEU A 436 -8.93 -8.59 -2.12
CA LEU A 436 -8.17 -7.55 -1.45
C LEU A 436 -9.10 -6.42 -1.03
N PHE A 437 -9.15 -6.12 0.26
CA PHE A 437 -9.79 -4.90 0.76
C PHE A 437 -8.75 -3.80 0.88
N LEU A 438 -9.11 -2.60 0.45
CA LEU A 438 -8.27 -1.40 0.53
C LEU A 438 -9.04 -0.29 1.22
N GLY A 439 -8.45 0.28 2.27
CA GLY A 439 -8.99 1.46 2.94
C GLY A 439 -8.39 2.76 2.40
N SER A 440 -9.12 3.86 2.57
CA SER A 440 -8.60 5.21 2.29
C SER A 440 -8.88 6.18 3.43
N LEU A 441 -7.96 7.12 3.63
CA LEU A 441 -8.06 8.10 4.70
C LEU A 441 -8.79 9.36 4.25
N ALA A 442 -8.37 9.98 3.15
CA ALA A 442 -8.93 11.26 2.74
C ALA A 442 -10.36 11.07 2.25
N GLN A 443 -10.58 10.03 1.45
CA GLN A 443 -11.87 9.76 0.83
C GLN A 443 -12.81 8.95 1.72
N GLN A 444 -12.31 8.38 2.82
CA GLN A 444 -13.09 7.59 3.77
C GLN A 444 -13.80 6.40 3.12
N GLU A 445 -13.09 5.70 2.24
CA GLU A 445 -13.62 4.62 1.41
C GLU A 445 -13.05 3.26 1.80
N LEU A 446 -13.92 2.25 1.77
CA LEU A 446 -13.51 0.85 1.73
C LEU A 446 -13.75 0.32 0.32
N HIS A 447 -12.71 -0.17 -0.31
CA HIS A 447 -12.73 -0.81 -1.62
C HIS A 447 -12.56 -2.33 -1.49
N ARG A 448 -13.14 -3.08 -2.42
CA ARG A 448 -12.94 -4.53 -2.60
C ARG A 448 -12.47 -4.81 -4.02
N TYR A 449 -11.30 -5.45 -4.14
CA TYR A 449 -10.69 -5.82 -5.41
C TYR A 449 -10.62 -7.34 -5.56
N GLU A 450 -11.03 -7.84 -6.73
CA GLU A 450 -10.76 -9.21 -7.14
C GLU A 450 -9.41 -9.22 -7.89
N ILE A 451 -8.47 -10.02 -7.40
CA ILE A 451 -7.09 -10.08 -7.91
C ILE A 451 -6.86 -11.39 -8.68
N ARG A 452 -6.21 -11.30 -9.84
CA ARG A 452 -5.73 -12.45 -10.63
C ARG A 452 -4.26 -12.23 -10.98
N GLY A 453 -3.37 -12.98 -10.33
CA GLY A 453 -1.93 -12.74 -10.42
C GLY A 453 -1.58 -11.37 -9.86
N ASP A 454 -1.01 -10.50 -10.68
CA ASP A 454 -0.63 -9.13 -10.34
C ASP A 454 -1.60 -8.06 -10.86
N LYS A 455 -2.83 -8.46 -11.23
CA LYS A 455 -3.84 -7.56 -11.82
C LYS A 455 -5.12 -7.49 -11.02
N ILE A 456 -5.72 -6.30 -11.00
CA ILE A 456 -7.10 -6.08 -10.57
C ILE A 456 -8.01 -6.45 -11.75
N VAL A 457 -8.93 -7.39 -11.54
CA VAL A 457 -9.91 -7.79 -12.56
C VAL A 457 -11.32 -7.31 -12.27
N HIS A 458 -11.57 -6.87 -11.04
CA HIS A 458 -12.83 -6.25 -10.62
C HIS A 458 -12.61 -5.33 -9.44
N GLU A 459 -13.38 -4.25 -9.38
CA GLU A 459 -13.34 -3.25 -8.31
C GLU A 459 -14.75 -2.87 -7.87
N GLU A 460 -14.94 -2.80 -6.57
CA GLU A 460 -16.17 -2.34 -5.93
C GLU A 460 -15.84 -1.36 -4.81
N LEU A 461 -16.55 -0.22 -4.77
CA LEU A 461 -16.63 0.62 -3.58
C LEU A 461 -17.68 0.04 -2.62
N VAL A 462 -17.22 -0.46 -1.46
CA VAL A 462 -18.08 -1.15 -0.48
C VAL A 462 -18.87 -0.15 0.36
N PHE A 463 -18.20 0.90 0.86
CA PHE A 463 -18.85 2.03 1.50
C PHE A 463 -17.95 3.26 1.51
N LYS A 464 -18.55 4.42 1.80
CA LYS A 464 -17.86 5.72 1.89
C LYS A 464 -18.42 6.57 3.04
N ASN A 465 -17.65 7.55 3.49
CA ASN A 465 -18.04 8.62 4.42
C ASN A 465 -18.24 8.18 5.89
N LEU A 466 -17.73 7.03 6.33
CA LEU A 466 -17.93 6.56 7.71
C LEU A 466 -16.75 6.85 8.64
N GLY A 467 -15.65 7.36 8.09
CA GLY A 467 -14.40 7.61 8.80
C GLY A 467 -13.19 7.27 7.95
N ARG A 468 -12.03 7.82 8.33
CA ARG A 468 -10.75 7.61 7.64
C ARG A 468 -10.26 6.21 8.02
N ILE A 469 -10.19 5.29 7.06
CA ILE A 469 -9.91 3.87 7.37
C ILE A 469 -8.44 3.68 7.70
N ARG A 470 -8.11 3.17 8.90
CA ARG A 470 -6.72 3.05 9.36
C ARG A 470 -6.18 1.62 9.41
N ASP A 471 -7.06 0.66 9.69
CA ASP A 471 -6.74 -0.76 9.64
C ASP A 471 -7.94 -1.63 9.26
N ILE A 472 -7.65 -2.81 8.76
CA ILE A 472 -8.64 -3.84 8.42
C ILE A 472 -8.12 -5.18 8.92
N ALA A 473 -8.96 -5.95 9.60
CA ALA A 473 -8.62 -7.28 10.09
C ALA A 473 -9.79 -8.26 9.91
N THR A 474 -9.49 -9.55 9.75
CA THR A 474 -10.50 -10.61 9.84
C THR A 474 -10.56 -11.13 11.27
N GLY A 475 -11.76 -11.11 11.86
CA GLY A 475 -12.02 -11.66 13.18
C GLY A 475 -12.09 -13.18 13.21
N PRO A 476 -12.12 -13.78 14.41
CA PRO A 476 -12.08 -15.23 14.59
C PRO A 476 -13.32 -15.96 14.05
N ALA A 477 -14.48 -15.31 13.98
CA ALA A 477 -15.68 -15.85 13.33
C ALA A 477 -15.80 -15.41 11.86
N GLY A 478 -14.74 -14.81 11.31
CA GLY A 478 -14.64 -14.42 9.91
C GLY A 478 -15.19 -13.03 9.59
N GLU A 479 -15.67 -12.26 10.56
CA GLU A 479 -16.18 -10.91 10.31
C GLU A 479 -15.05 -9.95 9.91
N LEU A 480 -15.38 -8.88 9.18
CA LEU A 480 -14.42 -7.84 8.82
C LEU A 480 -14.45 -6.74 9.88
N TYR A 481 -13.32 -6.50 10.53
CA TYR A 481 -13.10 -5.43 11.51
C TYR A 481 -12.36 -4.27 10.86
N ILE A 482 -12.75 -3.05 11.21
CA ILE A 482 -12.25 -1.83 10.60
C ILE A 482 -11.94 -0.81 11.68
N SER A 483 -10.72 -0.28 11.67
CA SER A 483 -10.37 0.91 12.46
C SER A 483 -10.71 2.17 11.68
N LEU A 484 -11.42 3.10 12.31
CA LEU A 484 -11.85 4.37 11.75
C LEU A 484 -11.25 5.51 12.58
N GLU A 485 -10.44 6.35 11.93
CA GLU A 485 -10.06 7.66 12.43
C GLU A 485 -11.16 8.67 12.10
N LEU A 486 -11.60 9.42 13.11
CA LEU A 486 -12.63 10.44 12.97
C LEU A 486 -12.02 11.82 13.18
N PRO A 487 -12.23 12.79 12.27
CA PRO A 487 -11.72 14.13 12.49
C PRO A 487 -12.29 14.76 13.77
N ARG A 488 -11.42 15.22 14.67
CA ARG A 488 -11.75 16.03 15.87
C ARG A 488 -12.47 15.28 17.00
N VAL A 489 -12.71 13.99 16.88
CA VAL A 489 -13.26 13.13 17.94
C VAL A 489 -12.46 11.82 17.99
N PRO A 490 -12.48 11.08 19.10
CA PRO A 490 -11.82 9.78 19.15
C PRO A 490 -12.30 8.86 18.02
N GLY A 491 -11.37 8.09 17.44
CA GLY A 491 -11.68 7.07 16.45
C GLY A 491 -12.43 5.89 17.07
N ARG A 492 -12.77 4.89 16.26
CA ARG A 492 -13.50 3.70 16.70
C ARG A 492 -13.15 2.47 15.90
N ILE A 493 -13.43 1.31 16.48
CA ILE A 493 -13.35 0.01 15.81
C ILE A 493 -14.78 -0.48 15.61
N VAL A 494 -15.09 -0.86 14.37
CA VAL A 494 -16.37 -1.44 13.98
C VAL A 494 -16.17 -2.80 13.34
N ARG A 495 -17.22 -3.62 13.30
CA ARG A 495 -17.23 -4.85 12.50
C ARG A 495 -18.46 -4.93 11.60
N LEU A 496 -18.30 -5.65 10.48
CA LEU A 496 -19.38 -5.99 9.55
C LEU A 496 -19.94 -7.37 9.93
N LEU A 497 -21.21 -7.42 10.32
CA LEU A 497 -21.93 -8.65 10.62
C LEU A 497 -22.76 -9.08 9.41
N PRO A 498 -22.71 -10.34 8.95
CA PRO A 498 -23.56 -10.82 7.87
C PRO A 498 -25.05 -10.55 8.15
N ALA A 499 -25.79 -10.20 7.10
CA ALA A 499 -27.23 -10.08 7.13
C ALA A 499 -27.82 -10.85 5.94
N ASP A 500 -29.04 -11.34 6.13
CA ASP A 500 -29.82 -12.04 5.09
C ASP A 500 -30.37 -11.07 4.03
#